data_AF-A0A7J4N8D5-F1
#
_entry.id   AF-A0A7J4N8D5-F1
#
_cell.length_a   1.000
_cell.length_b   1.000
_cell.length_c   1.000
_cell.angle_alpha   90.00
_cell.angle_beta   90.00
_cell.angle_gamma   90.00
#
_symmetry.space_group_name_H-M   'P 1'
#
loop_
_entity.id
_entity.type
_entity.pdbx_description
1 polymer ?
#
loop_
_entity_poly.entity_id
_entity_poly.type
_entity_poly.pdbx_seq_one_letter_code
_entity_poly.pdbx_strand_id
1 'polypeptide(L)'
;MEKTLYRTLLNMLRISYTLPFVMASVTGAVFALTVGDEWLLAILIPLDIFFFALFANLSNDYFDHKSGTDATRFDFMTPESKEAIKELYDERVYWEGNIFDKGDVSERTGKIVLAAIFAMALLTAIPIMMHGGWLVIVLGAIGLFLAYFYTAPPLNLGARGLGELDVGISFFMMSFFAYYVIRPEWNFQMFLIALIVGTSVLLMRFVDQMSGYEAHV
;
A
#
# COMPACT_ATOMS: atom_id res chain seq x y z
N MET A 1 4.80 -23.66 18.13
CA MET A 1 5.61 -22.55 18.69
C MET A 1 4.66 -21.39 18.88
N GLU A 2 4.49 -20.88 20.10
CA GLU A 2 3.56 -19.78 20.39
C GLU A 2 4.00 -18.53 19.58
N LYS A 3 3.14 -18.01 18.71
CA LYS A 3 3.46 -16.81 17.93
C LYS A 3 3.54 -15.62 18.89
N THR A 4 4.67 -14.92 18.86
CA THR A 4 4.84 -13.71 19.68
C THR A 4 3.96 -12.58 19.13
N LEU A 5 3.47 -11.71 20.01
CA LEU A 5 2.72 -10.49 19.63
C LEU A 5 3.44 -9.70 18.52
N TYR A 6 4.78 -9.66 18.60
CA TYR A 6 5.63 -9.04 17.58
C TYR A 6 5.40 -9.61 16.17
N ARG A 7 5.37 -10.95 16.03
CA ARG A 7 5.13 -11.60 14.73
C ARG A 7 3.72 -11.32 14.23
N THR A 8 2.72 -11.33 15.11
CA THR A 8 1.35 -10.99 14.76
C THR A 8 1.24 -9.56 14.23
N LEU A 9 1.90 -8.60 14.88
CA LEU A 9 1.94 -7.21 14.44
C LEU A 9 2.66 -7.04 13.10
N LEU A 10 3.81 -7.70 12.91
CA LEU A 10 4.53 -7.67 11.62
C LEU A 10 3.69 -8.19 10.47
N ASN A 11 3.04 -9.35 10.66
CA ASN A 11 2.19 -9.96 9.64
C ASN A 11 0.95 -9.12 9.36
N MET A 12 0.31 -8.57 10.39
CA MET A 12 -0.91 -7.75 10.26
C MET A 12 -0.63 -6.41 9.57
N LEU A 13 0.47 -5.75 9.93
CA LEU A 13 0.78 -4.42 9.41
C LEU A 13 1.52 -4.48 8.07
N ARG A 14 2.08 -5.62 7.70
CA ARG A 14 2.85 -5.82 6.45
C ARG A 14 3.87 -4.70 6.24
N ILE A 15 4.66 -4.40 7.29
CA ILE A 15 5.56 -3.23 7.32
C ILE A 15 6.51 -3.23 6.12
N SER A 16 7.08 -4.39 5.75
CA SER A 16 7.95 -4.53 4.58
C SER A 16 7.26 -4.13 3.26
N TYR A 17 5.97 -4.44 3.11
CA TYR A 17 5.15 -4.03 1.95
C TYR A 17 4.71 -2.57 2.00
N THR A 18 4.81 -1.92 3.17
CA THR A 18 4.48 -0.51 3.37
C THR A 18 5.63 0.40 2.95
N LEU A 19 6.88 -0.07 3.09
CA LEU A 19 8.08 0.72 2.78
C LEU A 19 8.12 1.29 1.34
N PRO A 20 7.74 0.55 0.28
CA PRO A 20 7.73 1.11 -1.07
C PRO A 20 6.82 2.34 -1.23
N PHE A 21 5.65 2.34 -0.59
CA PHE A 21 4.70 3.47 -0.61
C PHE A 21 5.34 4.71 0.02
N VAL A 22 5.98 4.52 1.17
CA VAL A 22 6.72 5.60 1.87
C VAL A 22 7.86 6.10 1.00
N MET A 23 8.66 5.22 0.40
CA MET A 23 9.78 5.63 -0.45
C MET A 23 9.33 6.39 -1.71
N ALA A 24 8.19 6.02 -2.30
CA ALA A 24 7.59 6.77 -3.40
C ALA A 24 7.27 8.21 -2.96
N SER A 25 6.67 8.40 -1.80
CA SER A 25 6.36 9.74 -1.28
C SER A 25 7.60 10.55 -0.86
N VAL A 26 8.59 9.88 -0.25
CA VAL A 26 9.88 10.48 0.12
C VAL A 26 10.58 11.04 -1.13
N THR A 27 10.46 10.35 -2.27
CA THR A 27 11.01 10.83 -3.55
C THR A 27 10.50 12.23 -3.90
N GLY A 28 9.17 12.45 -3.81
CA GLY A 28 8.58 13.77 -4.07
C GLY A 28 8.89 14.79 -2.98
N ALA A 29 8.79 14.39 -1.72
CA ALA A 29 9.05 15.25 -0.58
C ALA A 29 10.50 15.79 -0.57
N VAL A 30 11.48 14.92 -0.79
CA VAL A 30 12.90 15.31 -0.87
C VAL A 30 13.18 16.14 -2.11
N PHE A 31 12.56 15.84 -3.25
CA PHE A 31 12.67 16.69 -4.43
C PHE A 31 12.16 18.11 -4.14
N ALA A 32 11.03 18.26 -3.43
CA ALA A 32 10.51 19.56 -3.02
C ALA A 32 11.50 20.35 -2.16
N LEU A 33 12.28 19.65 -1.32
CA LEU A 33 13.31 20.27 -0.49
C LEU A 33 14.51 20.79 -1.28
N THR A 34 14.68 20.39 -2.54
CA THR A 34 15.72 20.96 -3.42
C THR A 34 15.35 22.35 -3.96
N VAL A 35 14.07 22.71 -3.86
CA VAL A 35 13.52 23.98 -4.37
C VAL A 35 12.75 24.75 -3.28
N GLY A 36 12.90 24.37 -2.01
CA GLY A 36 12.21 25.00 -0.89
C GLY A 36 12.49 24.36 0.46
N ASP A 37 12.03 24.97 1.56
CA ASP A 37 12.41 24.57 2.93
C ASP A 37 11.25 24.11 3.83
N GLU A 38 10.25 23.44 3.27
CA GLU A 38 9.05 23.00 4.00
C GLU A 38 9.23 21.62 4.66
N TRP A 39 10.18 21.54 5.59
CA TRP A 39 10.57 20.30 6.27
C TRP A 39 9.43 19.60 7.00
N LEU A 40 8.50 20.36 7.59
CA LEU A 40 7.36 19.79 8.29
C LEU A 40 6.51 18.93 7.34
N LEU A 41 6.17 19.45 6.17
CA LEU A 41 5.38 18.72 5.18
C LEU A 41 6.17 17.58 4.53
N ALA A 42 7.48 17.78 4.32
CA ALA A 42 8.36 16.75 3.80
C ALA A 42 8.46 15.51 4.72
N ILE A 43 8.16 15.65 6.01
CA ILE A 43 8.05 14.54 6.97
C ILE A 43 6.61 14.05 7.10
N LEU A 44 5.64 14.97 7.20
CA LEU A 44 4.25 14.61 7.44
C LEU A 44 3.62 13.87 6.25
N ILE A 45 3.94 14.22 5.00
CA ILE A 45 3.37 13.53 3.83
C ILE A 45 3.81 12.06 3.77
N PRO A 46 5.10 11.70 3.90
CA PRO A 46 5.48 10.30 3.99
C PRO A 46 4.92 9.56 5.20
N LEU A 47 4.75 10.24 6.33
CA LEU A 47 4.12 9.66 7.52
C LEU A 47 2.62 9.39 7.31
N ASP A 48 1.92 10.30 6.64
CA ASP A 48 0.52 10.13 6.26
C ASP A 48 0.37 8.93 5.31
N ILE A 49 1.23 8.86 4.28
CA ILE A 49 1.26 7.75 3.32
C ILE A 49 1.64 6.44 4.00
N PHE A 50 2.48 6.45 5.04
CA PHE A 50 2.74 5.26 5.85
C PHE A 50 1.45 4.73 6.50
N PHE A 51 0.68 5.58 7.19
CA PHE A 51 -0.60 5.16 7.77
C PHE A 51 -1.60 4.72 6.70
N PHE A 52 -1.62 5.41 5.57
CA PHE A 52 -2.49 5.07 4.46
C PHE A 52 -2.16 3.70 3.84
N ALA A 53 -0.88 3.41 3.67
CA ALA A 53 -0.41 2.13 3.15
C ALA A 53 -0.65 0.98 4.14
N LEU A 54 -0.52 1.23 5.46
CA LEU A 54 -0.96 0.28 6.48
C LEU A 54 -2.46 -0.02 6.37
N PHE A 55 -3.28 1.02 6.17
CA PHE A 55 -4.72 0.87 5.96
C PHE A 55 -5.01 0.05 4.71
N ALA A 56 -4.39 0.38 3.57
CA ALA A 56 -4.56 -0.34 2.31
C ALA A 56 -4.19 -1.83 2.46
N ASN A 57 -3.04 -2.13 3.06
CA ASN A 57 -2.56 -3.50 3.26
C ASN A 57 -3.52 -4.32 4.14
N LEU A 58 -3.94 -3.78 5.29
CA LEU A 58 -4.85 -4.49 6.19
C LEU A 58 -6.28 -4.58 5.63
N SER A 59 -6.72 -3.57 4.88
CA SER A 59 -8.02 -3.57 4.20
C SER A 59 -8.05 -4.65 3.13
N ASN A 60 -6.97 -4.78 2.36
CA ASN A 60 -6.81 -5.84 1.36
C ASN A 60 -6.90 -7.22 2.01
N ASP A 61 -6.08 -7.51 3.03
CA ASP A 61 -6.14 -8.77 3.77
C ASP A 61 -7.55 -9.04 4.33
N TYR A 62 -8.28 -8.02 4.80
CA TYR A 62 -9.64 -8.19 5.29
C TYR A 62 -10.64 -8.58 4.20
N PHE A 63 -10.63 -7.93 3.05
CA PHE A 63 -11.56 -8.22 1.96
C PHE A 63 -11.18 -9.48 1.16
N ASP A 64 -9.89 -9.80 1.08
CA ASP A 64 -9.41 -11.05 0.49
C ASP A 64 -9.80 -12.25 1.35
N HIS A 65 -9.74 -12.13 2.68
CA HIS A 65 -10.32 -13.10 3.61
C HIS A 65 -11.83 -13.24 3.39
N LYS A 66 -12.57 -12.13 3.25
CA LYS A 66 -14.02 -12.17 3.02
C LYS A 66 -14.44 -12.79 1.70
N SER A 67 -13.64 -12.61 0.65
CA SER A 67 -13.90 -13.21 -0.65
C SER A 67 -13.44 -14.66 -0.73
N GLY A 68 -12.57 -15.11 0.18
CA GLY A 68 -11.96 -16.43 0.18
C GLY A 68 -10.79 -16.58 -0.79
N THR A 69 -10.37 -15.48 -1.44
CA THR A 69 -9.33 -15.48 -2.49
C THR A 69 -7.97 -15.94 -1.94
N ASP A 70 -7.61 -15.52 -0.74
CA ASP A 70 -6.34 -15.91 -0.11
C ASP A 70 -6.34 -17.36 0.37
N ALA A 71 -7.50 -17.91 0.75
CA ALA A 71 -7.62 -19.29 1.20
C ALA A 71 -7.32 -20.29 0.08
N THR A 72 -7.73 -19.99 -1.17
CA THR A 72 -7.53 -20.86 -2.34
C THR A 72 -6.14 -20.73 -2.97
N ARG A 73 -5.36 -19.71 -2.60
CA ARG A 73 -4.04 -19.44 -3.21
C ARG A 73 -3.05 -20.61 -3.08
N PHE A 74 -3.13 -21.38 -2.00
CA PHE A 74 -2.21 -22.49 -1.73
C PHE A 74 -2.62 -23.81 -2.40
N ASP A 75 -3.79 -23.87 -3.01
CA ASP A 75 -4.32 -25.07 -3.70
C ASP A 75 -3.58 -25.33 -5.01
N PHE A 76 -3.02 -24.28 -5.62
CA PHE A 76 -2.34 -24.32 -6.92
C PHE A 76 -0.81 -24.40 -6.83
N MET A 77 -0.24 -24.42 -5.62
CA MET A 77 1.22 -24.50 -5.42
C MET A 77 1.72 -25.95 -5.32
N THR A 78 2.74 -26.30 -6.11
CA THR A 78 3.42 -27.60 -6.01
C THR A 78 4.25 -27.69 -4.73
N PRO A 79 4.58 -28.91 -4.25
CA PRO A 79 5.51 -29.08 -3.13
C PRO A 79 6.85 -28.40 -3.36
N GLU A 80 7.41 -28.48 -4.58
CA GLU A 80 8.68 -27.82 -4.90
C GLU A 80 8.56 -26.29 -4.85
N SER A 81 7.45 -25.71 -5.32
CA SER A 81 7.25 -24.26 -5.23
C SER A 81 7.10 -23.80 -3.79
N LYS A 82 6.45 -24.60 -2.93
CA LYS A 82 6.31 -24.30 -1.49
C LYS A 82 7.67 -24.34 -0.78
N GLU A 83 8.53 -25.31 -1.07
CA GLU A 83 9.88 -25.38 -0.51
C GLU A 83 10.77 -24.24 -1.03
N ALA A 84 10.75 -23.94 -2.33
CA ALA A 84 11.53 -22.84 -2.90
C ALA A 84 11.12 -21.48 -2.31
N ILE A 85 9.82 -21.23 -2.12
CA ILE A 85 9.30 -20.05 -1.40
C ILE A 85 9.84 -20.05 0.02
N LYS A 86 9.74 -21.15 0.76
CA LYS A 86 10.22 -21.24 2.15
C LYS A 86 11.74 -21.00 2.26
N GLU A 87 12.52 -21.37 1.25
CA GLU A 87 13.97 -21.16 1.20
C GLU A 87 14.34 -19.71 0.81
N LEU A 88 13.57 -19.07 -0.07
CA LEU A 88 13.76 -17.68 -0.49
C LEU A 88 13.28 -16.67 0.56
N TYR A 89 12.26 -17.01 1.34
CA TYR A 89 11.63 -16.12 2.29
C TYR A 89 12.08 -16.46 3.72
N ASP A 90 13.06 -15.72 4.23
CA ASP A 90 13.29 -15.64 5.68
C ASP A 90 12.00 -15.12 6.33
N GLU A 91 11.35 -15.97 7.13
CA GLU A 91 10.09 -15.73 7.86
C GLU A 91 10.12 -14.42 8.71
N ARG A 92 11.30 -13.83 8.91
CA ARG A 92 11.48 -12.56 9.61
C ARG A 92 11.00 -11.33 8.83
N VAL A 93 10.94 -11.40 7.49
CA VAL A 93 10.74 -10.22 6.63
C VAL A 93 9.46 -10.29 5.80
N TYR A 94 8.93 -11.49 5.57
CA TYR A 94 7.90 -11.75 4.57
C TYR A 94 6.57 -12.24 5.14
N TRP A 95 5.50 -11.98 4.39
CA TRP A 95 4.12 -12.31 4.77
C TRP A 95 3.89 -13.82 4.77
N GLU A 96 3.54 -14.38 5.93
CA GLU A 96 3.31 -15.82 6.14
C GLU A 96 1.86 -16.26 5.79
N GLY A 97 1.15 -15.54 4.92
CA GLY A 97 -0.28 -15.77 4.64
C GLY A 97 -1.24 -14.86 5.42
N ASN A 98 -2.49 -14.84 4.99
CA ASN A 98 -3.53 -13.94 5.50
C ASN A 98 -3.80 -14.19 6.99
N ILE A 99 -3.72 -13.14 7.79
CA ILE A 99 -3.82 -13.21 9.26
C ILE A 99 -5.22 -13.63 9.75
N PHE A 100 -6.27 -13.33 8.98
CA PHE A 100 -7.65 -13.66 9.32
C PHE A 100 -7.95 -15.11 9.00
N ASP A 101 -7.51 -15.62 7.83
CA ASP A 101 -7.65 -17.02 7.46
C ASP A 101 -6.94 -17.96 8.44
N LYS A 102 -5.76 -17.56 8.92
CA LYS A 102 -5.00 -18.31 9.94
C LYS A 102 -5.64 -18.27 11.32
N GLY A 103 -6.62 -17.39 11.56
CA GLY A 103 -7.18 -17.15 12.88
C GLY A 103 -6.22 -16.48 13.86
N ASP A 104 -5.11 -15.90 13.39
CA ASP A 104 -4.14 -15.19 14.23
C ASP A 104 -4.76 -13.91 14.83
N VAL A 105 -5.70 -13.30 14.11
CA VAL A 105 -6.41 -12.07 14.50
C VAL A 105 -7.90 -12.21 14.18
N SER A 106 -8.77 -11.84 15.12
CA SER A 106 -10.21 -11.82 14.87
C SER A 106 -10.61 -10.66 13.94
N GLU A 107 -11.67 -10.84 13.14
CA GLU A 107 -12.20 -9.75 12.30
C GLU A 107 -12.55 -8.48 13.10
N ARG A 108 -13.06 -8.65 14.33
CA ARG A 108 -13.38 -7.52 15.21
C ARG A 108 -12.14 -6.73 15.56
N THR A 109 -11.04 -7.41 15.91
CA THR A 109 -9.75 -6.78 16.18
C THR A 109 -9.22 -6.09 14.93
N GLY A 110 -9.27 -6.75 13.76
CA GLY A 110 -8.84 -6.16 12.49
C GLY A 110 -9.58 -4.86 12.16
N LYS A 111 -10.91 -4.82 12.33
CA LYS A 111 -11.72 -3.60 12.14
C LYS A 111 -11.34 -2.47 13.09
N ILE A 112 -11.07 -2.78 14.37
CA ILE A 112 -10.63 -1.78 15.35
C ILE A 112 -9.27 -1.21 14.94
N VAL A 113 -8.34 -2.07 14.51
CA VAL A 113 -7.01 -1.65 14.05
C VAL A 113 -7.12 -0.81 12.78
N LEU A 114 -7.95 -1.21 11.80
CA LEU A 114 -8.25 -0.42 10.61
C LEU A 114 -8.77 0.98 10.95
N ALA A 115 -9.73 1.07 11.86
CA ALA A 115 -10.28 2.36 12.30
C ALA A 115 -9.23 3.22 13.00
N ALA A 116 -8.37 2.62 13.83
CA ALA A 116 -7.29 3.32 14.50
C ALA A 116 -6.24 3.85 13.51
N ILE A 117 -5.80 3.04 12.55
CA ILE A 117 -4.86 3.45 11.48
C ILE A 117 -5.47 4.58 10.65
N PHE A 118 -6.74 4.45 10.26
CA PHE A 118 -7.45 5.48 9.51
C PHE A 118 -7.55 6.79 10.29
N ALA A 119 -7.82 6.73 11.60
CA ALA A 119 -7.80 7.92 12.45
C ALA A 119 -6.41 8.58 12.50
N MET A 120 -5.33 7.78 12.56
CA MET A 120 -3.96 8.31 12.50
C MET A 120 -3.66 9.00 11.17
N ALA A 121 -4.09 8.40 10.04
CA ALA A 121 -3.98 9.03 8.73
C ALA A 121 -4.75 10.37 8.68
N LEU A 122 -5.98 10.42 9.20
CA LEU A 122 -6.73 11.68 9.27
C LEU A 122 -6.02 12.73 10.11
N LEU A 123 -5.41 12.35 11.24
CA LEU A 123 -4.67 13.27 12.09
C LEU A 123 -3.44 13.84 11.39
N THR A 124 -2.69 13.03 10.66
CA THR A 124 -1.53 13.49 9.87
C THR A 124 -1.94 14.33 8.66
N ALA A 125 -3.10 14.05 8.08
CA ALA A 125 -3.63 14.80 6.95
C ALA A 125 -4.06 16.23 7.31
N ILE A 126 -4.47 16.53 8.56
CA ILE A 126 -4.94 17.87 8.97
C ILE A 126 -3.96 18.99 8.59
N PRO A 127 -2.71 18.99 9.07
CA PRO A 127 -1.74 20.04 8.70
C PRO A 127 -1.43 20.07 7.20
N ILE A 128 -1.47 18.92 6.52
CA ILE A 128 -1.24 18.83 5.07
C ILE A 128 -2.40 19.52 4.32
N MET A 129 -3.65 19.28 4.73
CA MET A 129 -4.85 19.91 4.18
C MET A 129 -4.89 21.42 4.45
N MET A 130 -4.44 21.86 5.62
CA MET A 130 -4.33 23.28 5.93
C MET A 130 -3.36 24.01 5.00
N HIS A 131 -2.32 23.32 4.52
CA HIS A 131 -1.36 23.88 3.58
C HIS A 131 -1.80 23.75 2.12
N GLY A 132 -2.09 22.53 1.66
CA GLY A 132 -2.40 22.24 0.24
C GLY A 132 -3.88 22.44 -0.14
N GLY A 133 -4.75 22.77 0.82
CA GLY A 133 -6.15 23.10 0.58
C GLY A 133 -6.97 21.96 -0.05
N TRP A 134 -7.90 22.33 -0.93
CA TRP A 134 -8.83 21.40 -1.57
C TRP A 134 -8.16 20.30 -2.39
N LEU A 135 -6.97 20.57 -2.94
CA LEU A 135 -6.22 19.57 -3.70
C LEU A 135 -5.94 18.33 -2.84
N VAL A 136 -5.51 18.52 -1.60
CA VAL A 136 -5.18 17.40 -0.68
C VAL A 136 -6.42 16.57 -0.37
N ILE A 137 -7.58 17.20 -0.21
CA ILE A 137 -8.85 16.50 0.03
C ILE A 137 -9.22 15.62 -1.17
N VAL A 138 -9.09 16.16 -2.39
CA VAL A 138 -9.37 15.41 -3.62
C VAL A 138 -8.40 14.24 -3.78
N LEU A 139 -7.10 14.47 -3.55
CA LEU A 139 -6.08 13.42 -3.62
C LEU A 139 -6.30 12.32 -2.58
N GLY A 140 -6.63 12.70 -1.34
CA GLY A 140 -6.96 11.75 -0.28
C GLY A 140 -8.22 10.93 -0.61
N ALA A 141 -9.24 11.56 -1.20
CA ALA A 141 -10.44 10.86 -1.65
C ALA A 141 -10.14 9.87 -2.79
N ILE A 142 -9.31 10.25 -3.77
CA ILE A 142 -8.87 9.36 -4.85
C ILE A 142 -8.05 8.21 -4.26
N GLY A 143 -7.07 8.50 -3.40
CA GLY A 143 -6.27 7.48 -2.74
C GLY A 143 -7.12 6.49 -1.96
N LEU A 144 -8.15 6.97 -1.24
CA LEU A 144 -9.05 6.11 -0.46
C LEU A 144 -9.94 5.27 -1.36
N PHE A 145 -10.44 5.85 -2.43
CA PHE A 145 -11.18 5.13 -3.43
C PHE A 145 -10.33 3.98 -4.01
N LEU A 146 -9.12 4.28 -4.47
CA LEU A 146 -8.21 3.31 -5.07
C LEU A 146 -7.83 2.21 -4.07
N ALA A 147 -7.33 2.59 -2.89
CA ALA A 147 -6.92 1.63 -1.85
C ALA A 147 -8.07 0.74 -1.35
N TYR A 148 -9.26 1.30 -1.15
CA TYR A 148 -10.41 0.54 -0.66
C TYR A 148 -10.96 -0.38 -1.75
N PHE A 149 -11.25 0.16 -2.94
CA PHE A 149 -11.86 -0.60 -4.04
C PHE A 149 -10.88 -1.50 -4.80
N TYR A 150 -9.60 -1.48 -4.45
CA TYR A 150 -8.61 -2.42 -4.96
C TYR A 150 -9.09 -3.88 -4.76
N THR A 151 -9.54 -4.23 -3.55
CA THR A 151 -10.15 -5.54 -3.24
C THR A 151 -11.62 -5.46 -2.84
N ALA A 152 -12.09 -4.34 -2.28
CA ALA A 152 -13.44 -4.26 -1.73
C ALA A 152 -14.53 -4.28 -2.82
N PRO A 153 -15.68 -4.93 -2.55
CA PRO A 153 -16.84 -4.83 -3.42
C PRO A 153 -17.44 -3.41 -3.41
N PRO A 154 -18.15 -2.99 -4.48
CA PRO A 154 -18.54 -3.78 -5.64
C PRO A 154 -17.54 -3.74 -6.81
N LEU A 155 -16.43 -2.99 -6.68
CA LEU A 155 -15.50 -2.78 -7.79
C LEU A 155 -14.43 -3.86 -7.87
N ASN A 156 -13.73 -4.16 -6.78
CA ASN A 156 -12.62 -5.13 -6.72
C ASN A 156 -11.71 -5.02 -7.96
N LEU A 157 -11.02 -3.90 -8.09
CA LEU A 157 -10.20 -3.54 -9.25
C LEU A 157 -9.12 -4.60 -9.53
N GLY A 158 -8.54 -5.17 -8.47
CA GLY A 158 -7.53 -6.23 -8.55
C GLY A 158 -8.08 -7.48 -9.25
N ALA A 159 -9.24 -7.97 -8.85
CA ALA A 159 -9.85 -9.15 -9.48
C ALA A 159 -10.38 -8.91 -10.91
N ARG A 160 -10.38 -7.66 -11.38
CA ARG A 160 -10.90 -7.28 -12.71
C ARG A 160 -9.80 -6.85 -13.69
N GLY A 161 -8.54 -7.13 -13.39
CA GLY A 161 -7.40 -6.80 -14.26
C GLY A 161 -7.10 -5.29 -14.33
N LEU A 162 -7.57 -4.52 -13.35
CA LEU A 162 -7.26 -3.10 -13.20
C LEU A 162 -6.26 -2.83 -12.07
N GLY A 163 -5.84 -3.87 -11.35
CA GLY A 163 -4.98 -3.74 -10.17
C GLY A 163 -3.60 -3.16 -10.48
N GLU A 164 -2.98 -3.56 -11.58
CA GLU A 164 -1.65 -3.07 -11.99
C GLU A 164 -1.71 -1.58 -12.31
N LEU A 165 -2.76 -1.17 -13.03
CA LEU A 165 -2.99 0.23 -13.38
C LEU A 165 -3.26 1.06 -12.13
N ASP A 166 -4.09 0.56 -11.22
CA ASP A 166 -4.38 1.21 -9.94
C ASP A 166 -3.09 1.44 -9.13
N VAL A 167 -2.29 0.39 -8.94
CA VAL A 167 -1.02 0.49 -8.20
C VAL A 167 -0.06 1.44 -8.90
N GLY A 168 0.07 1.36 -10.24
CA GLY A 168 0.93 2.27 -11.00
C GLY A 168 0.55 3.74 -10.86
N ILE A 169 -0.75 4.05 -10.99
CA ILE A 169 -1.29 5.40 -10.80
C ILE A 169 -1.06 5.85 -9.36
N SER A 170 -1.33 4.99 -8.38
CA SER A 170 -1.14 5.30 -6.96
C SER A 170 0.32 5.68 -6.66
N PHE A 171 1.30 4.92 -7.17
CA PHE A 171 2.72 5.22 -6.97
C PHE A 171 3.18 6.49 -7.69
N PHE A 172 2.68 6.73 -8.91
CA PHE A 172 2.87 8.02 -9.57
C PHE A 172 2.34 9.17 -8.71
N MET A 173 1.11 9.05 -8.21
CA MET A 173 0.46 10.09 -7.41
C MET A 173 1.20 10.34 -6.10
N MET A 174 1.60 9.29 -5.38
CA MET A 174 2.36 9.40 -4.13
C MET A 174 3.69 10.14 -4.34
N SER A 175 4.41 9.86 -5.43
CA SER A 175 5.63 10.62 -5.75
C SER A 175 5.33 12.05 -6.19
N PHE A 176 4.50 12.25 -7.22
CA PHE A 176 4.31 13.57 -7.82
C PHE A 176 3.61 14.54 -6.87
N PHE A 177 2.54 14.11 -6.20
CA PHE A 177 1.76 15.00 -5.35
C PHE A 177 2.39 15.22 -3.98
N ALA A 178 3.30 14.36 -3.51
CA ALA A 178 4.14 14.71 -2.36
C ALA A 178 5.01 15.94 -2.64
N TYR A 179 5.52 16.08 -3.88
CA TYR A 179 6.16 17.32 -4.32
C TYR A 179 5.16 18.46 -4.48
N TYR A 180 4.10 18.24 -5.25
CA TYR A 180 3.22 19.30 -5.72
C TYR A 180 2.38 19.93 -4.58
N VAL A 181 2.08 19.18 -3.52
CA VAL A 181 1.43 19.72 -2.32
C VAL A 181 2.35 20.69 -1.57
N ILE A 182 3.66 20.40 -1.51
CA ILE A 182 4.66 21.27 -0.86
C ILE A 182 4.99 22.48 -1.74
N ARG A 183 5.07 22.26 -3.05
CA ARG A 183 5.41 23.27 -4.05
C ARG A 183 4.41 23.18 -5.20
N PRO A 184 3.32 23.98 -5.19
CA PRO A 184 2.23 23.90 -6.18
C PRO A 184 2.62 24.52 -7.53
N GLU A 185 3.81 24.20 -8.00
CA GLU A 185 4.37 24.62 -9.28
C GLU A 185 4.61 23.39 -10.14
N TRP A 186 4.31 23.49 -11.43
CA TRP A 186 4.56 22.38 -12.33
C TRP A 186 6.06 22.19 -12.54
N ASN A 187 6.56 20.98 -12.27
CA ASN A 187 7.94 20.63 -12.53
C ASN A 187 8.02 19.37 -13.41
N PHE A 188 8.57 19.54 -14.61
CA PHE A 188 8.65 18.47 -15.60
C PHE A 188 9.62 17.35 -15.19
N GLN A 189 10.71 17.68 -14.49
CA GLN A 189 11.66 16.67 -14.00
C GLN A 189 10.98 15.78 -12.95
N MET A 190 10.28 16.39 -11.98
CA MET A 190 9.55 15.64 -10.97
C MET A 190 8.42 14.80 -11.59
N PHE A 191 7.72 15.32 -12.61
CA PHE A 191 6.73 14.56 -13.37
C PHE A 191 7.34 13.29 -13.99
N LEU A 192 8.49 13.41 -14.66
CA LEU A 192 9.18 12.26 -15.25
C LEU A 192 9.67 11.27 -14.19
N ILE A 193 10.19 11.75 -13.06
CA ILE A 193 10.61 10.90 -11.94
C ILE A 193 9.41 10.12 -11.41
N ALA A 194 8.28 10.79 -11.15
CA ALA A 194 7.06 10.13 -10.69
C ALA A 194 6.52 9.12 -11.71
N LEU A 195 6.60 9.44 -13.01
CA LEU A 195 6.21 8.53 -14.09
C LEU A 195 7.07 7.27 -14.10
N ILE A 196 8.38 7.40 -13.90
CA ILE A 196 9.30 6.26 -13.77
C ILE A 196 8.94 5.44 -12.54
N VAL A 197 8.70 6.06 -11.38
CA VAL A 197 8.30 5.36 -10.14
C VAL A 197 7.02 4.57 -10.36
N GLY A 198 5.94 5.23 -10.82
CA GLY A 198 4.65 4.59 -11.08
C GLY A 198 4.74 3.46 -12.11
N THR A 199 5.42 3.69 -13.23
CA THR A 199 5.57 2.67 -14.29
C THR A 199 6.42 1.49 -13.83
N SER A 200 7.47 1.73 -13.02
CA SER A 200 8.32 0.66 -12.51
C SER A 200 7.55 -0.28 -11.60
N VAL A 201 6.70 0.26 -10.72
CA VAL A 201 5.86 -0.56 -9.83
C VAL A 201 4.74 -1.26 -10.60
N LEU A 202 4.15 -0.60 -11.59
CA LEU A 202 3.18 -1.22 -12.50
C LEU A 202 3.81 -2.45 -13.20
N LEU A 203 5.00 -2.30 -13.78
CA LEU A 203 5.72 -3.40 -14.44
C LEU A 203 6.10 -4.49 -13.45
N MET A 204 6.54 -4.14 -12.24
CA MET A 204 6.83 -5.11 -11.18
C MET A 204 5.57 -5.94 -10.85
N ARG A 205 4.42 -5.29 -10.65
CA ARG A 205 3.14 -5.98 -10.42
C ARG A 205 2.74 -6.86 -11.60
N PHE A 206 2.94 -6.37 -12.81
CA PHE A 206 2.65 -7.12 -14.03
C PHE A 206 3.47 -8.41 -14.13
N VAL A 207 4.74 -8.39 -13.70
CA VAL A 207 5.59 -9.59 -13.64
C VAL A 207 5.18 -10.50 -12.47
N ASP A 208 4.88 -9.92 -11.30
CA ASP A 208 4.47 -10.66 -10.09
C ASP A 208 3.24 -11.55 -10.34
N GLN A 209 2.20 -11.00 -11.00
CA GLN A 209 0.98 -11.75 -11.31
C GLN A 209 1.19 -12.93 -12.27
N MET A 210 2.26 -12.93 -13.10
CA MET A 210 2.51 -14.04 -14.04
C MET A 210 2.72 -15.36 -13.30
N SER A 211 3.36 -15.31 -12.12
CA SER A 211 3.59 -16.49 -11.29
C SER A 211 2.31 -17.04 -10.65
N GLY A 212 1.26 -16.21 -10.54
CA GLY A 212 -0.04 -16.56 -9.99
C GLY A 212 -1.10 -16.86 -11.04
N TYR A 213 -0.75 -16.88 -12.34
CA TYR A 213 -1.71 -16.98 -13.44
C TYR A 213 -2.71 -18.13 -13.28
N GLU A 214 -2.26 -19.33 -12.90
CA GLU A 214 -3.12 -20.51 -12.74
C GLU A 214 -4.20 -20.34 -11.65
N ALA A 215 -3.96 -19.49 -10.65
CA ALA A 215 -4.95 -19.19 -9.62
C ALA A 215 -5.99 -18.13 -10.06
N HIS A 216 -5.79 -17.52 -11.23
CA HIS A 216 -6.64 -16.45 -11.78
C HIS A 216 -7.50 -16.89 -12.98
N VAL A 217 -7.41 -18.14 -13.44
CA VAL A 217 -8.19 -18.72 -14.56
C VAL A 217 -9.20 -19.75 -14.05
#